data_AF-A0A9D7HBJ5-F1
#
_entry.id   AF-A0A9D7HBJ5-F1
#
_cell.length_a   1.000
_cell.length_b   1.000
_cell.length_c   1.000
_cell.angle_alpha   90.00
_cell.angle_beta   90.00
_cell.angle_gamma   90.00
#
_symmetry.space_group_name_H-M   'P 1'
#
loop_
_entity.id
_entity.type
_entity.pdbx_description
1 polymer ?
#
loop_
_entity_poly.entity_id
_entity_poly.type
_entity_poly.pdbx_seq_one_letter_code
_entity_poly.pdbx_strand_id
1 'polypeptide(L)'
;MRDAPRLQPDYFGICGPYVLLLPRGSDAESNRRWPEEKYIDLAKRIANNGVTPVVLGASEERPTGAAIAKAEPRAKNLVTRPDLFQSIALAERASFAVGDDVDLMHVAAAAGAPCLVFLSSTTKGVSAPRGRSG
;
A
#
# COMPACT_ATOMS: atom_id res chain seq x y z
N MET A 1 1.69 27.01 -2.78
CA MET A 1 1.15 25.90 -3.60
C MET A 1 1.15 24.56 -2.84
N ARG A 2 1.22 24.54 -1.50
CA ARG A 2 1.66 23.37 -0.72
C ARG A 2 0.54 22.46 -0.18
N ASP A 3 -0.72 22.87 -0.16
CA ASP A 3 -1.80 22.05 0.40
C ASP A 3 -3.08 22.17 -0.43
N ALA A 4 -3.11 21.50 -1.58
CA ALA A 4 -4.38 21.29 -2.27
C ALA A 4 -5.18 20.23 -1.49
N PRO A 5 -6.46 20.47 -1.14
CA PRO A 5 -7.28 19.53 -0.36
C PRO A 5 -7.27 18.09 -0.93
N ARG A 6 -7.17 17.94 -2.25
CA ARG A 6 -7.12 16.63 -2.93
C ARG A 6 -5.89 15.76 -2.61
N LEU A 7 -4.83 16.35 -2.05
CA LEU A 7 -3.59 15.66 -1.69
C LEU A 7 -3.56 15.22 -0.22
N GLN A 8 -4.57 15.59 0.56
CA GLN A 8 -4.63 15.24 1.97
C GLN A 8 -5.30 13.86 2.17
N PRO A 9 -4.90 13.07 3.19
CA PRO A 9 -5.51 11.76 3.44
C PRO A 9 -7.02 11.80 3.74
N ASP A 10 -7.49 12.91 4.33
CA ASP A 10 -8.90 13.16 4.65
C ASP A 10 -9.79 13.24 3.39
N TYR A 11 -9.25 13.63 2.24
CA TYR A 11 -9.92 13.55 0.93
C TYR A 11 -10.36 12.12 0.60
N PHE A 12 -9.63 11.11 1.07
CA PHE A 12 -9.96 9.70 0.92
C PHE A 12 -10.72 9.13 2.13
N GLY A 13 -11.13 9.99 3.07
CA GLY A 13 -11.80 9.61 4.31
C GLY A 13 -10.89 8.80 5.25
N ILE A 14 -9.58 9.06 5.22
CA ILE A 14 -8.61 8.50 6.15
C ILE A 14 -8.42 9.51 7.29
N CYS A 15 -8.73 9.10 8.51
CA CYS A 15 -8.55 9.90 9.72
C CYS A 15 -7.56 9.20 10.65
N GLY A 16 -6.53 9.93 11.10
CA GLY A 16 -5.50 9.38 11.99
C GLY A 16 -4.43 8.54 11.27
N PRO A 17 -3.69 7.68 12.00
CA PRO A 17 -2.59 6.91 11.43
C PRO A 17 -3.10 5.84 10.45
N TYR A 18 -2.31 5.57 9.42
CA TYR A 18 -2.61 4.54 8.42
C TYR A 18 -1.35 3.86 7.88
N VAL A 19 -1.54 2.65 7.37
CA VAL A 19 -0.51 1.85 6.70
C VAL A 19 -0.95 1.57 5.27
N LEU A 20 -0.05 1.78 4.32
CA LEU A 20 -0.27 1.42 2.93
C LEU A 20 -0.01 -0.08 2.71
N LEU A 21 -0.96 -0.76 2.09
CA LEU A 21 -0.85 -2.12 1.59
C LEU A 21 -0.71 -2.04 0.06
N LEU A 22 0.44 -2.51 -0.46
CA LEU A 22 0.79 -2.47 -1.87
C LEU A 22 0.94 -3.89 -2.44
N PRO A 23 -0.17 -4.64 -2.61
CA PRO A 23 -0.12 -5.98 -3.18
C PRO A 23 0.30 -5.94 -4.64
N ARG A 24 0.87 -7.04 -5.14
CA ARG A 24 1.05 -7.24 -6.57
C ARG A 24 -0.21 -7.78 -7.23
N GLY A 25 -0.54 -7.22 -8.38
CA GLY A 25 -1.71 -7.53 -9.18
C GLY A 25 -1.80 -8.96 -9.70
N SER A 26 -3.02 -9.35 -10.08
CA SER A 26 -3.36 -10.70 -10.52
C SER A 26 -2.73 -11.14 -11.86
N ASP A 27 -2.16 -10.21 -12.61
CA ASP A 27 -1.41 -10.45 -13.85
C ASP A 27 -0.05 -11.10 -13.60
N ALA A 28 0.47 -11.01 -12.38
CA ALA A 28 1.72 -11.65 -11.99
C ALA A 28 1.55 -13.14 -11.61
N GLU A 29 2.61 -13.91 -11.87
CA GLU A 29 2.74 -15.30 -11.40
C GLU A 29 2.46 -15.40 -9.89
N SER A 30 1.69 -16.41 -9.48
CA SER A 30 1.24 -16.57 -8.09
C SER A 30 2.40 -16.72 -7.09
N ASN A 31 3.50 -17.35 -7.49
CA ASN A 31 4.72 -17.49 -6.68
C ASN A 31 5.48 -16.17 -6.47
N ARG A 32 5.11 -15.10 -7.19
CA ARG A 32 5.68 -13.76 -7.05
C ARG A 32 4.77 -12.80 -6.28
N ARG A 33 3.67 -13.30 -5.72
CA ARG A 33 2.70 -12.54 -4.93
C ARG A 33 2.70 -13.03 -3.50
N TRP A 34 2.67 -12.12 -2.54
CA TRP A 34 2.34 -12.48 -1.17
C TRP A 34 0.86 -12.88 -1.10
N PRO A 35 0.50 -13.99 -0.42
CA PRO A 35 -0.86 -14.52 -0.47
C PRO A 35 -1.91 -13.51 0.02
N GLU A 36 -3.06 -13.49 -0.64
CA GLU A 36 -4.17 -12.59 -0.31
C GLU A 36 -4.63 -12.74 1.14
N GLU A 37 -4.68 -13.97 1.65
CA GLU A 37 -5.07 -14.28 3.02
C GLU A 37 -4.13 -13.63 4.03
N LYS A 38 -2.84 -13.50 3.68
CA LYS A 38 -1.85 -12.84 4.54
C LYS A 38 -2.05 -11.32 4.56
N TYR A 39 -2.42 -10.71 3.43
CA TYR A 39 -2.83 -9.30 3.42
C TYR A 39 -4.10 -9.07 4.24
N ILE A 40 -5.08 -9.98 4.18
CA ILE A 40 -6.29 -9.92 5.00
C ILE A 40 -5.93 -9.98 6.50
N ASP A 41 -5.10 -10.94 6.90
CA ASP A 41 -4.66 -11.09 8.30
C ASP A 41 -3.89 -9.86 8.78
N LEU A 42 -3.03 -9.30 7.91
CA LEU A 42 -2.28 -8.08 8.19
C LEU A 42 -3.20 -6.88 8.36
N ALA A 43 -4.18 -6.70 7.47
CA ALA A 43 -5.16 -5.62 7.56
C ALA A 43 -5.94 -5.67 8.89
N LYS A 44 -6.37 -6.86 9.31
CA LYS A 44 -7.02 -7.06 10.62
C LYS A 44 -6.11 -6.66 11.78
N ARG A 45 -4.84 -7.07 11.75
CA ARG A 45 -3.87 -6.71 12.80
C ARG A 45 -3.64 -5.21 12.86
N ILE A 46 -3.48 -4.55 11.72
CA ILE A 46 -3.32 -3.09 11.62
C ILE A 46 -4.56 -2.40 12.22
N ALA A 47 -5.76 -2.80 11.79
CA ALA A 47 -7.01 -2.24 12.27
C ALA A 47 -7.25 -2.46 13.76
N ASN A 48 -6.86 -3.62 14.31
CA ASN A 48 -6.96 -3.92 15.74
C ASN A 48 -6.01 -3.07 16.60
N ASN A 49 -4.97 -2.47 16.01
CA ASN A 49 -4.09 -1.50 16.68
C ASN A 49 -4.56 -0.05 16.49
N GLY A 50 -5.78 0.18 16.00
CA GLY A 50 -6.33 1.53 15.79
C GLY A 50 -5.72 2.29 14.61
N VAL A 51 -5.05 1.59 13.70
CA VAL A 51 -4.43 2.15 12.49
C VAL A 51 -5.26 1.75 11.28
N THR A 52 -5.43 2.64 10.30
CA THR A 52 -6.24 2.35 9.11
C THR A 52 -5.41 1.59 8.06
N PRO A 53 -5.79 0.37 7.63
CA PRO A 53 -5.18 -0.27 6.46
C PRO A 53 -5.69 0.40 5.19
N VAL A 54 -4.80 0.79 4.27
CA VAL A 54 -5.16 1.45 3.01
C VAL A 54 -4.55 0.67 1.86
N VAL A 55 -5.38 0.12 0.97
CA VAL A 55 -4.92 -0.65 -0.19
C VAL A 55 -4.82 0.27 -1.39
N LEU A 56 -3.62 0.35 -1.99
CA LEU A 56 -3.38 1.06 -3.26
C LEU A 56 -2.98 0.08 -4.35
N GLY A 57 -3.19 0.47 -5.60
CA GLY A 57 -2.86 -0.34 -6.77
C GLY A 57 -3.56 0.16 -8.03
N ALA A 58 -3.25 -0.48 -9.13
CA ALA A 58 -3.88 -0.35 -10.44
C ALA A 58 -5.04 -1.37 -10.60
N SER A 59 -5.50 -1.58 -11.83
CA SER A 59 -6.68 -2.44 -12.10
C SER A 59 -6.48 -3.88 -11.64
N GLU A 60 -5.25 -4.35 -11.64
CA GLU A 60 -4.82 -5.72 -11.42
C GLU A 60 -4.91 -6.10 -9.93
N GLU A 61 -4.86 -5.12 -9.02
CA GLU A 61 -5.01 -5.33 -7.57
C GLU A 61 -6.48 -5.29 -7.11
N ARG A 62 -7.44 -5.04 -8.01
CA ARG A 62 -8.87 -4.97 -7.63
C ARG A 62 -9.38 -6.22 -6.90
N PRO A 63 -9.05 -7.46 -7.32
CA PRO A 63 -9.50 -8.66 -6.59
C PRO A 63 -9.03 -8.66 -5.14
N THR A 64 -7.73 -8.42 -4.92
CA THR A 64 -7.12 -8.41 -3.58
C THR A 64 -7.60 -7.24 -2.73
N GLY A 65 -7.71 -6.03 -3.29
CA GLY A 65 -8.30 -4.88 -2.59
C GLY A 65 -9.74 -5.12 -2.18
N ALA A 66 -10.55 -5.78 -3.03
CA ALA A 66 -11.93 -6.13 -2.72
C ALA A 66 -12.02 -7.21 -1.63
N ALA A 67 -11.16 -8.23 -1.67
CA ALA A 67 -11.10 -9.29 -0.66
C ALA A 67 -10.72 -8.73 0.72
N ILE A 68 -9.73 -7.85 0.79
CA ILE A 68 -9.33 -7.17 2.03
C ILE A 68 -10.49 -6.35 2.58
N ALA A 69 -11.12 -5.49 1.77
CA ALA A 69 -12.24 -4.65 2.22
C ALA A 69 -13.46 -5.46 2.66
N LYS A 70 -13.71 -6.63 2.03
CA LYS A 70 -14.77 -7.55 2.43
C LYS A 70 -14.49 -8.18 3.79
N ALA A 71 -13.24 -8.55 4.05
CA ALA A 71 -12.85 -9.24 5.29
C ALA A 71 -12.56 -8.31 6.47
N GLU A 72 -12.19 -7.06 6.20
CA GLU A 72 -11.92 -6.01 7.20
C GLU A 72 -12.55 -4.68 6.75
N PRO A 73 -13.79 -4.37 7.19
CA PRO A 73 -14.51 -3.17 6.76
C PRO A 73 -13.85 -1.83 7.16
N ARG A 74 -12.92 -1.82 8.12
CA ARG A 74 -12.13 -0.63 8.47
C ARG A 74 -11.03 -0.32 7.46
N ALA A 75 -10.68 -1.29 6.60
CA ALA A 75 -9.72 -1.07 5.53
C ALA A 75 -10.28 -0.15 4.43
N LYS A 76 -9.46 0.74 3.92
CA LYS A 76 -9.78 1.63 2.80
C LYS A 76 -9.23 1.04 1.51
N ASN A 77 -10.10 0.48 0.69
CA ASN A 77 -9.73 0.09 -0.67
C ASN A 77 -9.77 1.32 -1.60
N LEU A 78 -8.59 1.80 -1.97
CA LEU A 78 -8.41 2.93 -2.89
C LEU A 78 -7.77 2.47 -4.22
N VAL A 79 -7.82 1.18 -4.54
CA VAL A 79 -7.31 0.67 -5.81
C VAL A 79 -7.94 1.44 -6.98
N THR A 80 -7.11 1.92 -7.92
CA THR A 80 -7.46 2.79 -9.05
C THR A 80 -8.09 4.15 -8.72
N ARG A 81 -8.06 4.62 -7.47
CA ARG A 81 -8.67 5.90 -7.09
C ARG A 81 -7.72 7.10 -7.06
N PRO A 82 -6.54 7.04 -6.42
CA PRO A 82 -5.61 8.16 -6.43
C PRO A 82 -4.87 8.27 -7.77
N ASP A 83 -4.57 9.50 -8.19
CA ASP A 83 -3.51 9.75 -9.18
C ASP A 83 -2.12 9.54 -8.56
N LEU A 84 -1.06 9.66 -9.36
CA LEU A 84 0.32 9.49 -8.90
C LEU A 84 0.70 10.48 -7.79
N PHE A 85 0.33 11.75 -7.91
CA PHE A 85 0.64 12.78 -6.91
C PHE A 85 -0.11 12.52 -5.60
N GLN A 86 -1.36 12.06 -5.67
CA GLN A 86 -2.13 11.65 -4.52
C GLN A 86 -1.52 10.41 -3.84
N SER A 87 -1.03 9.46 -4.63
CA SER A 87 -0.34 8.26 -4.11
C SER A 87 0.95 8.63 -3.38
N ILE A 88 1.73 9.56 -3.93
CA ILE A 88 2.92 10.13 -3.29
C ILE A 88 2.55 10.85 -1.98
N ALA A 89 1.51 11.69 -2.00
CA ALA A 89 1.08 12.42 -0.82
C ALA A 89 0.55 11.48 0.29
N LEU A 90 -0.13 10.39 -0.08
CA LEU A 90 -0.51 9.33 0.83
C LEU A 90 0.72 8.60 1.38
N ALA A 91 1.75 8.34 0.58
CA ALA A 91 2.97 7.70 1.07
C ALA A 91 3.77 8.61 2.02
N GLU A 92 3.91 9.90 1.71
CA GLU A 92 4.64 10.88 2.53
C GLU A 92 4.13 10.93 3.99
N ARG A 93 2.83 10.72 4.19
CA ARG A 93 2.16 10.80 5.49
C ARG A 93 1.81 9.43 6.09
N ALA A 94 2.12 8.34 5.40
CA ALA A 94 1.86 6.99 5.89
C ALA A 94 2.75 6.68 7.10
N SER A 95 2.19 6.00 8.09
CA SER A 95 3.00 5.49 9.22
C SER A 95 3.95 4.38 8.76
N PHE A 96 3.52 3.61 7.76
CA PHE A 96 4.28 2.52 7.16
C PHE A 96 3.72 2.17 5.78
N ALA A 97 4.54 1.59 4.91
CA ALA A 97 4.11 0.97 3.65
C ALA A 97 4.62 -0.47 3.58
N VAL A 98 3.77 -1.41 3.20
CA VAL A 98 4.10 -2.82 3.13
C VAL A 98 3.49 -3.45 1.89
N GLY A 99 4.27 -4.23 1.16
CA GLY A 99 3.81 -4.75 -0.12
C GLY A 99 4.78 -5.71 -0.78
N ASP A 100 4.36 -6.18 -1.95
CA ASP A 100 5.23 -6.89 -2.89
C ASP A 100 6.22 -5.92 -3.56
N ASP A 101 7.26 -6.45 -4.20
CA ASP A 101 8.26 -5.67 -4.95
C ASP A 101 7.67 -5.03 -6.22
N VAL A 102 6.85 -4.00 -6.07
CA VAL A 102 6.17 -3.30 -7.19
C VAL A 102 6.63 -1.85 -7.28
N ASP A 103 6.47 -1.22 -8.45
CA ASP A 103 6.90 0.16 -8.70
C ASP A 103 6.36 1.15 -7.65
N LEU A 104 5.13 0.93 -7.18
CA LEU A 104 4.52 1.77 -6.16
C LEU A 104 5.25 1.70 -4.80
N MET A 105 5.95 0.59 -4.51
CA MET A 105 6.80 0.53 -3.32
C MET A 105 8.03 1.43 -3.43
N HIS A 106 8.63 1.53 -4.61
CA HIS A 106 9.73 2.46 -4.85
C HIS A 106 9.28 3.92 -4.70
N VAL A 107 8.09 4.24 -5.24
CA VAL A 107 7.48 5.56 -5.08
C VAL A 107 7.25 5.88 -3.60
N ALA A 108 6.71 4.94 -2.82
CA ALA A 108 6.45 5.16 -1.40
C ALA A 108 7.74 5.35 -0.58
N ALA A 109 8.77 4.55 -0.86
CA ALA A 109 10.08 4.70 -0.22
C ALA A 109 10.72 6.06 -0.55
N ALA A 110 10.68 6.46 -1.83
CA ALA A 110 11.19 7.76 -2.29
C ALA A 110 10.42 8.94 -1.67
N ALA A 111 9.11 8.79 -1.45
CA ALA A 111 8.27 9.78 -0.76
C ALA A 111 8.55 9.89 0.75
N GLY A 112 9.31 8.94 1.32
CA GLY A 112 9.75 8.97 2.72
C GLY A 112 9.00 8.04 3.67
N ALA A 113 8.10 7.19 3.16
CA ALA A 113 7.43 6.19 3.99
C ALA A 113 8.46 5.15 4.50
N PRO A 114 8.43 4.74 5.78
CA PRO A 114 9.08 3.52 6.22
C PRO A 114 8.46 2.32 5.49
N CYS A 115 9.28 1.43 4.92
CA CYS A 115 8.81 0.37 4.02
C CYS A 115 9.24 -1.04 4.45
N LEU A 116 8.37 -2.04 4.24
CA LEU A 116 8.72 -3.48 4.24
C LEU A 116 8.29 -4.09 2.90
N VAL A 117 9.22 -4.70 2.18
CA VAL A 117 8.93 -5.30 0.88
C VAL A 117 9.14 -6.80 0.88
N PHE A 118 8.14 -7.51 0.36
CA PHE A 118 8.20 -8.95 0.11
C PHE A 118 8.87 -9.19 -1.25
N LEU A 119 10.08 -9.75 -1.19
CA LEU A 119 10.83 -10.15 -2.37
C LEU A 119 10.50 -11.61 -2.70
N SER A 120 10.17 -11.90 -3.97
CA SER A 120 10.09 -13.28 -4.43
C SER A 120 11.48 -13.89 -4.52
N SER A 121 11.58 -15.22 -4.43
CA SER A 121 12.85 -15.97 -4.50
C SER A 121 13.65 -15.75 -5.79
N THR A 122 12.99 -15.24 -6.84
CA THR A 122 13.57 -14.89 -8.13
C THR A 122 14.12 -13.46 -8.20
N THR A 123 13.91 -12.64 -7.17
CA THR A 123 14.36 -11.25 -7.13
C THR A 123 15.85 -11.19 -6.87
N LYS A 124 16.61 -10.64 -7.83
CA LYS A 124 18.01 -10.30 -7.63
C LYS A 124 18.06 -9.01 -6.80
N GLY A 125 18.71 -9.02 -5.64
CA GLY A 125 18.68 -7.95 -4.60
C GLY A 125 19.18 -6.55 -4.99
N VAL A 126 19.19 -6.19 -6.28
CA VAL A 126 19.58 -4.90 -6.84
C VAL A 126 18.41 -3.89 -6.81
N SER A 127 17.16 -4.36 -6.72
CA SER A 127 15.94 -3.54 -6.83
C SER A 127 15.20 -3.31 -5.50
N ALA A 128 15.87 -3.32 -4.35
CA ALA A 128 15.17 -2.93 -3.10
C ALA A 128 14.77 -1.45 -3.14
N PRO A 129 13.56 -1.07 -2.65
CA PRO A 129 13.22 0.35 -2.50
C PRO A 129 14.22 1.04 -1.59
N ARG A 130 14.60 2.26 -1.97
CA ARG A 130 15.50 3.11 -1.18
C ARG A 130 14.76 4.36 -0.79
N GLY A 131 14.70 4.61 0.51
CA GLY A 131 14.08 5.79 1.07
C GLY A 131 14.99 6.47 2.09
N ARG A 132 14.48 7.52 2.71
CA ARG A 132 15.22 8.25 3.76
C ARG A 132 15.62 7.36 4.95
N SER A 133 14.93 6.24 5.13
CA SER A 133 15.10 5.30 6.24
C SER A 133 15.92 4.05 5.87
N GLY A 134 16.45 3.94 4.64
CA GLY A 134 17.18 2.77 4.12
C GLY A 134 16.88 2.49 2.65
#